data_AF-A0A345Z4T0-F1
#
_entry.id   AF-A0A345Z4T0-F1
#
_cell.length_a   1.000
_cell.length_b   1.000
_cell.length_c   1.000
_cell.angle_alpha   90.00
_cell.angle_beta   90.00
_cell.angle_gamma   90.00
#
_symmetry.space_group_name_H-M   'P 1'
#
loop_
_entity.id
_entity.type
_entity.pdbx_description
1 polymer ?
#
loop_
_entity_poly.entity_id
_entity_poly.type
_entity_poly.pdbx_seq_one_letter_code
_entity_poly.pdbx_strand_id
1 'polypeptide(L)'
;MGEDLPDSIRKKSKSMDFKFNYKDLKTDFYVFHKYTKESGGAQDNQKNDVIFSMQSAKSPYPCEKNFVVFYICDGEYYDEQKMNELNNHINGISNFYLIKSENLEKCLKKYYNYFNEY
;
A
#
# COMPACT_ATOMS: atom_id res chain seq x y z
N MET A 1 5.71 5.39 -22.20
CA MET A 1 4.86 5.08 -21.02
C MET A 1 5.74 4.47 -19.95
N GLY A 2 6.03 5.20 -18.88
CA GLY A 2 6.85 4.68 -17.79
C GLY A 2 7.56 5.72 -16.93
N GLU A 3 7.45 7.02 -17.18
CA GLU A 3 8.28 8.03 -16.51
C GLU A 3 7.70 8.63 -15.22
N ASP A 4 6.56 8.13 -14.72
CA ASP A 4 5.81 8.82 -13.67
C ASP A 4 5.78 8.19 -12.28
N LEU A 5 6.48 7.08 -12.03
CA LEU A 5 6.63 6.55 -10.67
C LEU A 5 7.78 7.29 -9.94
N PRO A 6 7.64 7.60 -8.64
CA PRO A 6 8.79 7.94 -7.80
C PRO A 6 9.85 6.85 -7.95
N ASP A 7 11.12 7.22 -8.11
CA ASP A 7 12.20 6.26 -8.36
C ASP A 7 12.30 5.16 -7.28
N SER A 8 11.87 5.47 -6.05
CA SER A 8 11.74 4.53 -4.93
C SER A 8 10.71 3.42 -5.19
N ILE A 9 9.59 3.74 -5.84
CA ILE A 9 8.54 2.78 -6.23
C ILE A 9 8.95 2.09 -7.55
N ARG A 10 9.54 2.83 -8.49
CA ARG A 10 9.86 2.34 -9.85
C ARG A 10 10.91 1.23 -9.85
N LYS A 11 12.01 1.43 -9.12
CA LYS A 11 13.08 0.43 -8.96
C LYS A 11 12.60 -0.86 -8.28
N LYS A 12 11.45 -0.81 -7.60
CA LYS A 12 10.88 -1.93 -6.83
C LYS A 12 9.56 -2.46 -7.40
N SER A 13 9.17 -1.99 -8.59
CA SER A 13 7.96 -2.41 -9.32
C SER A 13 7.88 -3.90 -9.70
N LYS A 14 8.92 -4.70 -9.44
CA LYS A 14 8.85 -6.16 -9.63
C LYS A 14 7.79 -6.84 -8.74
N SER A 15 7.25 -6.15 -7.73
CA SER A 15 6.27 -6.67 -6.78
C SER A 15 4.98 -5.85 -6.66
N MET A 16 4.76 -4.86 -7.55
CA MET A 16 3.53 -4.05 -7.55
C MET A 16 2.48 -4.72 -8.42
N ASP A 17 1.28 -4.97 -7.88
CA ASP A 17 0.23 -5.69 -8.61
C ASP A 17 -0.44 -4.82 -9.66
N PHE A 18 -0.91 -3.63 -9.27
CA PHE A 18 -1.54 -2.70 -10.20
C PHE A 18 -1.51 -1.26 -9.69
N LYS A 19 -1.82 -0.34 -10.61
CA LYS A 19 -2.07 1.07 -10.32
C LYS A 19 -3.36 1.52 -10.97
N PHE A 20 -4.02 2.50 -10.37
CA PHE A 20 -5.25 3.06 -10.91
C PHE A 20 -5.44 4.52 -10.47
N ASN A 21 -6.34 5.21 -11.17
CA ASN A 21 -6.90 6.48 -10.74
C ASN A 21 -8.34 6.24 -10.30
N TYR A 22 -8.84 7.04 -9.36
CA TYR A 22 -10.18 6.90 -8.82
C TYR A 22 -10.99 8.18 -9.03
N LYS A 23 -12.01 8.09 -9.90
CA LYS A 23 -12.84 9.23 -10.33
C LYS A 23 -11.98 10.39 -10.86
N ASP A 24 -12.27 11.62 -10.46
CA ASP A 24 -11.59 12.86 -10.82
C ASP A 24 -10.43 13.22 -9.89
N LEU A 25 -10.01 12.31 -8.98
CA LEU A 25 -8.84 12.53 -8.15
C LEU A 25 -7.56 12.57 -8.99
N LYS A 26 -6.77 13.62 -8.81
CA LYS A 26 -5.41 13.76 -9.37
C LYS A 26 -4.35 13.02 -8.52
N THR A 27 -4.75 11.91 -7.92
CA THR A 27 -3.91 11.06 -7.06
C THR A 27 -3.69 9.72 -7.76
N ASP A 28 -2.43 9.28 -7.81
CA ASP A 28 -2.11 7.94 -8.26
C ASP A 28 -2.23 6.94 -7.11
N PHE A 29 -2.99 5.86 -7.32
CA PHE A 29 -3.13 4.78 -6.34
C PHE A 29 -2.30 3.59 -6.79
N TYR A 30 -1.38 3.17 -5.93
CA TYR A 30 -0.52 2.01 -6.12
C TYR A 30 -0.94 0.89 -5.17
N VAL A 31 -1.05 -0.34 -5.68
CA VAL A 31 -1.50 -1.49 -4.91
C VAL A 31 -0.46 -2.59 -4.89
N PHE A 32 -0.20 -3.06 -3.67
CA PHE A 32 0.54 -4.27 -3.36
C PHE A 32 -0.43 -5.20 -2.63
N HIS A 33 -0.87 -6.27 -3.28
CA HIS A 33 -1.80 -7.24 -2.77
C HIS A 33 -1.08 -8.53 -2.43
N LYS A 34 -1.26 -9.01 -1.20
CA LYS A 34 -0.76 -10.29 -0.76
C LYS A 34 -1.86 -11.10 -0.12
N TYR A 35 -2.02 -12.33 -0.58
CA TYR A 35 -2.96 -13.30 -0.02
C TYR A 35 -2.21 -14.49 0.56
N THR A 36 -2.43 -14.78 1.84
CA THR A 36 -1.65 -15.76 2.61
C THR A 36 -2.56 -16.57 3.55
N LYS A 37 -2.68 -17.89 3.33
CA LYS A 37 -3.56 -18.80 4.11
C LYS A 37 -2.91 -19.36 5.38
N GLU A 38 -1.84 -20.16 5.27
CA GLU A 38 -1.38 -21.01 6.39
C GLU A 38 0.04 -20.73 6.87
N SER A 39 0.26 -20.53 8.18
CA SER A 39 1.56 -20.28 8.80
C SER A 39 2.69 -21.24 8.34
N GLY A 40 3.83 -20.71 7.86
CA GLY A 40 5.03 -21.49 7.52
C GLY A 40 6.22 -20.65 7.01
N GLY A 41 7.44 -21.22 6.97
CA GLY A 41 8.69 -20.47 6.72
C GLY A 41 8.81 -19.76 5.36
N ALA A 42 8.05 -20.18 4.35
CA ALA A 42 7.96 -19.48 3.05
C ALA A 42 7.12 -18.19 3.12
N GLN A 43 6.30 -18.02 4.16
CA GLN A 43 5.43 -16.86 4.34
C GLN A 43 6.10 -15.73 5.11
N ASP A 44 7.05 -16.02 5.98
CA ASP A 44 7.85 -14.98 6.62
C ASP A 44 8.65 -14.19 5.57
N ASN A 45 9.07 -14.85 4.49
CA ASN A 45 9.65 -14.16 3.33
C ASN A 45 8.64 -13.22 2.66
N GLN A 46 7.38 -13.64 2.52
CA GLN A 46 6.31 -12.82 1.94
C GLN A 46 5.94 -11.62 2.83
N LYS A 47 5.93 -11.81 4.15
CA LYS A 47 5.76 -10.73 5.11
C LYS A 47 6.95 -9.77 5.07
N ASN A 48 8.17 -10.30 5.01
CA ASN A 48 9.38 -9.49 4.86
C ASN A 48 9.34 -8.69 3.55
N ASP A 49 8.83 -9.23 2.45
CA ASP A 49 8.67 -8.48 1.19
C ASP A 49 7.74 -7.26 1.36
N VAL A 50 6.64 -7.41 2.11
CA VAL A 50 5.73 -6.30 2.46
C VAL A 50 6.47 -5.26 3.30
N ILE A 51 7.19 -5.68 4.35
CA ILE A 51 7.97 -4.78 5.21
C ILE A 51 9.05 -4.05 4.41
N PHE A 52 9.80 -4.77 3.55
CA PHE A 52 10.82 -4.18 2.68
C PHE A 52 10.20 -3.16 1.73
N SER A 53 9.05 -3.45 1.13
CA SER A 53 8.34 -2.50 0.29
C SER A 53 7.95 -1.24 1.07
N MET A 54 7.37 -1.40 2.26
CA MET A 54 7.00 -0.29 3.15
C MET A 54 8.21 0.58 3.49
N GLN A 55 9.29 -0.03 3.98
CA GLN A 55 10.53 0.68 4.35
C GLN A 55 11.18 1.36 3.16
N SER A 56 11.09 0.78 1.97
CA SER A 56 11.73 1.32 0.77
C SER A 56 10.96 2.47 0.14
N ALA A 57 9.64 2.45 0.28
CA ALA A 57 8.79 3.52 -0.17
C ALA A 57 8.83 4.73 0.80
N LYS A 58 9.38 4.56 2.02
CA LYS A 58 9.87 5.68 2.86
C LYS A 58 11.08 6.33 2.21
N SER A 59 10.85 7.23 1.26
CA SER A 59 11.89 8.10 0.72
C SER A 59 12.10 9.30 1.66
N PRO A 60 13.34 9.67 2.00
CA PRO A 60 13.63 10.94 2.68
C PRO A 60 13.41 12.16 1.76
N TYR A 61 13.22 11.92 0.45
CA TYR A 61 12.90 12.94 -0.54
C TYR A 61 11.38 12.97 -0.74
N PRO A 62 10.71 14.09 -0.39
CA PRO A 62 9.29 14.25 -0.66
C PRO A 62 9.06 14.17 -2.17
N CYS A 63 8.18 13.26 -2.57
CA CYS A 63 7.70 13.21 -3.95
C CYS A 63 6.69 14.35 -4.12
N GLU A 64 6.89 15.20 -5.13
CA GLU A 64 6.01 16.33 -5.44
C GLU A 64 4.64 15.91 -5.98
N LYS A 65 4.49 14.64 -6.39
CA LYS A 65 3.22 14.10 -6.89
C LYS A 65 2.34 13.59 -5.76
N ASN A 66 1.04 13.81 -5.87
CA ASN A 66 0.04 13.19 -5.00
C ASN A 66 -0.09 11.69 -5.34
N PHE A 67 0.30 10.84 -4.41
CA PHE A 67 0.12 9.40 -4.53
C PHE A 67 -0.31 8.76 -3.23
N VAL A 68 -0.98 7.63 -3.34
CA VAL A 68 -1.39 6.77 -2.24
C VAL A 68 -0.91 5.35 -2.51
N VAL A 69 -0.43 4.67 -1.47
CA VAL A 69 -0.01 3.27 -1.54
C VAL A 69 -0.92 2.42 -0.65
N PHE A 70 -1.55 1.42 -1.24
CA PHE A 70 -2.29 0.38 -0.54
C PHE A 70 -1.46 -0.89 -0.44
N TYR A 71 -1.21 -1.32 0.79
CA TYR A 71 -0.79 -2.67 1.13
C TYR A 71 -2.04 -3.45 1.52
N ILE A 72 -2.51 -4.30 0.62
CA ILE A 72 -3.69 -5.15 0.82
C ILE A 72 -3.20 -6.52 1.27
N CYS A 73 -3.55 -6.93 2.49
CA CYS A 73 -3.04 -8.17 3.09
C CYS A 73 -4.18 -9.10 3.51
N ASP A 74 -4.56 -10.02 2.62
CA ASP A 74 -5.70 -10.93 2.79
C ASP A 74 -5.29 -12.34 3.18
N GLY A 75 -6.26 -13.12 3.67
CA GLY A 75 -6.05 -14.48 4.18
C GLY A 75 -5.83 -14.53 5.69
N GLU A 76 -5.87 -15.77 6.22
CA GLU A 76 -5.90 -16.07 7.66
C GLU A 76 -4.57 -15.74 8.36
N TYR A 77 -3.45 -15.76 7.64
CA TYR A 77 -2.14 -15.40 8.20
C TYR A 77 -2.10 -13.97 8.74
N TYR A 78 -2.77 -13.04 8.05
CA TYR A 78 -2.82 -11.63 8.44
C TYR A 78 -3.97 -11.39 9.43
N ASP A 79 -3.86 -12.00 10.60
CA ASP A 79 -4.72 -11.72 11.74
C ASP A 79 -4.47 -10.31 12.32
N GLU A 80 -5.23 -9.94 13.35
CA GLU A 80 -5.12 -8.63 14.01
C GLU A 80 -3.70 -8.36 14.53
N GLN A 81 -3.03 -9.35 15.10
CA GLN A 81 -1.67 -9.20 15.63
C GLN A 81 -0.68 -8.88 14.49
N LYS A 82 -0.77 -9.59 13.36
CA LYS A 82 0.16 -9.42 12.23
C LYS A 82 -0.13 -8.13 11.50
N MET A 83 -1.40 -7.76 11.37
CA MET A 83 -1.80 -6.46 10.84
C MET A 83 -1.27 -5.31 11.71
N ASN A 84 -1.35 -5.42 13.04
CA ASN A 84 -0.79 -4.43 13.96
C ASN A 84 0.74 -4.32 13.86
N GLU A 85 1.43 -5.46 13.74
CA GLU A 85 2.88 -5.49 13.53
C GLU A 85 3.28 -4.79 12.23
N LEU A 86 2.60 -5.10 11.12
CA LEU A 86 2.82 -4.44 9.83
C LEU A 86 2.50 -2.94 9.89
N ASN A 87 1.44 -2.55 10.62
CA ASN A 87 1.04 -1.16 10.75
C ASN A 87 2.12 -0.30 11.43
N ASN A 88 2.89 -0.87 12.37
CA ASN A 88 4.03 -0.16 12.99
C ASN A 88 5.07 0.29 11.96
N HIS A 89 5.19 -0.41 10.82
CA HIS A 89 6.11 -0.03 9.75
C HIS A 89 5.61 1.15 8.91
N ILE A 90 4.32 1.50 8.93
CA ILE A 90 3.78 2.64 8.18
C ILE A 90 3.21 3.74 9.08
N ASN A 91 3.26 3.56 10.40
CA ASN A 91 2.79 4.54 11.35
C ASN A 91 3.45 5.92 11.13
N GLY A 92 2.63 6.98 11.15
CA GLY A 92 3.07 8.36 10.88
C GLY A 92 3.20 8.72 9.39
N ILE A 93 2.87 7.82 8.46
CA ILE A 93 2.93 8.08 7.01
C ILE A 93 1.51 8.23 6.48
N SER A 94 1.15 9.46 6.09
CA SER A 94 -0.24 9.83 5.78
C SER A 94 -0.79 9.24 4.49
N ASN A 95 0.06 8.83 3.55
CA ASN A 95 -0.34 8.35 2.23
C ASN A 95 -0.20 6.82 2.05
N PHE A 96 0.07 6.09 3.13
CA PHE A 96 0.21 4.64 3.12
C PHE A 96 -0.94 4.01 3.91
N TYR A 97 -1.55 2.98 3.35
CA TYR A 97 -2.68 2.30 3.95
C TYR A 97 -2.40 0.81 3.97
N LEU A 98 -2.51 0.19 5.14
CA LEU A 98 -2.51 -1.25 5.32
C LEU A 98 -3.95 -1.71 5.60
N ILE A 99 -4.54 -2.46 4.68
CA ILE A 99 -5.95 -2.84 4.74
C ILE A 99 -6.19 -4.28 4.26
N LYS A 100 -7.40 -4.80 4.53
CA LYS A 100 -7.97 -5.95 3.82
C LYS A 100 -8.66 -5.48 2.54
N SER A 101 -8.77 -6.34 1.52
CA SER A 101 -9.39 -5.97 0.24
C SER A 101 -10.85 -5.52 0.41
N GLU A 102 -11.59 -6.14 1.32
CA GLU A 102 -12.97 -5.76 1.67
C GLU A 102 -13.12 -4.29 2.10
N ASN A 103 -12.04 -3.67 2.59
CA ASN A 103 -12.05 -2.29 3.07
C ASN A 103 -11.63 -1.27 1.99
N LEU A 104 -11.17 -1.73 0.81
CA LEU A 104 -10.64 -0.85 -0.23
C LEU A 104 -11.67 0.17 -0.71
N GLU A 105 -12.89 -0.27 -1.04
CA GLU A 105 -13.93 0.63 -1.52
C GLU A 105 -14.30 1.70 -0.49
N LYS A 106 -14.43 1.30 0.78
CA LYS A 106 -14.72 2.21 1.90
C LYS A 106 -13.61 3.25 2.06
N CYS A 107 -12.34 2.84 1.98
CA CYS A 107 -11.18 3.73 2.02
C CYS A 107 -11.19 4.73 0.86
N LEU A 108 -11.45 4.27 -0.36
CA LEU A 108 -11.51 5.12 -1.55
C LEU A 108 -12.64 6.15 -1.46
N LYS A 109 -13.83 5.75 -1.01
CA LYS A 109 -14.96 6.68 -0.78
C LYS A 109 -14.62 7.73 0.27
N LYS A 110 -14.01 7.32 1.40
CA LYS A 110 -13.61 8.25 2.46
C LYS A 110 -12.56 9.25 1.96
N TYR A 111 -11.54 8.76 1.24
CA TYR A 111 -10.51 9.62 0.64
C TYR A 111 -11.15 10.60 -0.35
N TYR A 112 -12.00 10.12 -1.24
CA TYR A 112 -12.71 10.95 -2.21
C TYR A 112 -13.52 12.08 -1.55
N ASN A 113 -14.32 11.76 -0.54
CA ASN A 113 -15.14 12.76 0.14
C ASN A 113 -14.29 13.82 0.84
N TYR A 114 -13.18 13.42 1.49
CA TYR A 114 -12.27 14.36 2.14
C TYR A 114 -11.73 15.45 1.19
N PHE A 115 -11.48 15.10 -0.09
CA PHE A 115 -10.99 16.04 -1.10
C PHE A 115 -12.10 16.79 -1.87
N ASN A 116 -13.37 16.43 -1.69
CA ASN A 116 -14.52 17.06 -2.37
C ASN A 116 -15.47 17.80 -1.40
N GLU A 117 -15.25 17.73 -0.09
CA GLU A 117 -15.99 18.51 0.91
C GLU A 117 -15.42 19.94 1.11
N TYR A 118 -14.52 20.38 0.23
CA TYR A 118 -13.99 21.74 0.11
C TYR A 118 -14.00 22.19 -1.35
#